data_AF-A0A3D3MHK1-F1
#
_entry.id   AF-A0A3D3MHK1-F1
#
_cell.length_a   1.000
_cell.length_b   1.000
_cell.length_c   1.000
_cell.angle_alpha   90.00
_cell.angle_beta   90.00
_cell.angle_gamma   90.00
#
_symmetry.space_group_name_H-M   'P 1'
#
loop_
_entity.id
_entity.type
_entity.pdbx_description
1 polymer ?
#
loop_
_entity_poly.entity_id
_entity_poly.type
_entity_poly.pdbx_seq_one_letter_code
_entity_poly.pdbx_strand_id
1 'polypeptide(L)'
;MKIKYQYLVYILLSTIISCSKPEQKTKVSGPVAPEKTKDSATVKRPEGKEVSWKGFLNGKVPVFIHYQLDGNVIVGEITYLNTKNRLPITLLGSIEDDNSYRILEFEKSGNITGIITGSPADGLFKGSWFSPKTRKELTLNLVKKDTAIVSMETEAKLDDVFGHYHYQYSEAGYQGDLEIKKLPASKAVFGITSVTGDPARNLAQIDDDTISLKTTDFTYKLADTDDCEFKVKFYKGFALVQYTNGTCSGQFGFNATIEGIYLKTK
;
A
#
# COMPACT_ATOMS: atom_id res chain seq x y z
N MET A 1 -13.42 -46.07 45.85
CA MET A 1 -12.53 -45.63 46.95
C MET A 1 -12.76 -44.12 47.16
N LYS A 2 -13.36 -43.72 48.29
CA LYS A 2 -13.58 -42.31 48.71
C LYS A 2 -12.33 -41.82 49.45
N ILE A 3 -11.90 -40.56 49.33
CA ILE A 3 -12.05 -39.38 50.24
C ILE A 3 -11.17 -38.29 49.59
N LYS A 4 -11.53 -37.04 49.22
CA LYS A 4 -12.11 -35.80 49.85
C LYS A 4 -11.13 -34.90 50.66
N TYR A 5 -11.22 -33.58 50.37
CA TYR A 5 -10.83 -32.35 51.12
C TYR A 5 -9.39 -31.79 50.93
N GLN A 6 -9.08 -30.48 50.97
CA GLN A 6 -9.78 -29.23 51.38
C GLN A 6 -9.03 -27.95 50.90
N TYR A 7 -9.74 -26.81 50.90
CA TYR A 7 -9.30 -25.41 50.68
C TYR A 7 -8.50 -24.78 51.85
N LEU A 8 -7.74 -23.70 51.58
CA LEU A 8 -7.41 -22.54 52.46
C LEU A 8 -6.64 -21.49 51.60
N VAL A 9 -7.11 -20.28 51.23
CA VAL A 9 -7.61 -19.05 51.90
C VAL A 9 -6.53 -18.13 52.52
N TYR A 10 -6.34 -16.98 51.84
CA TYR A 10 -5.98 -15.59 52.24
C TYR A 10 -5.00 -15.28 53.38
N ILE A 11 -4.05 -14.34 53.13
CA ILE A 11 -3.81 -13.17 54.01
C ILE A 11 -3.54 -11.90 53.17
N LEU A 12 -4.27 -10.85 53.53
CA LEU A 12 -4.23 -9.45 53.10
C LEU A 12 -3.48 -8.68 54.22
N LEU A 13 -2.54 -7.78 53.90
CA LEU A 13 -2.05 -6.82 54.91
C LEU A 13 -1.59 -5.49 54.29
N SER A 14 -1.87 -4.45 55.06
CA SER A 14 -2.18 -3.09 54.63
C SER A 14 -1.00 -2.10 54.74
N THR A 15 -1.07 -1.08 53.89
CA THR A 15 -0.68 0.35 54.04
C THR A 15 0.22 0.79 55.21
N ILE A 16 1.22 1.62 54.89
CA ILE A 16 1.45 2.87 55.65
C ILE A 16 1.86 4.00 54.69
N ILE A 17 1.11 5.09 54.78
CA ILE A 17 1.33 6.41 54.17
C ILE A 17 2.39 7.15 55.00
N SER A 18 3.30 7.89 54.37
CA SER A 18 3.87 9.07 55.02
C SER A 18 4.23 10.16 54.01
N CYS A 19 3.47 11.24 54.07
CA CYS A 19 3.78 12.54 53.49
C CYS A 19 4.70 13.30 54.46
N SER A 20 5.79 13.87 53.95
CA SER A 20 6.40 15.05 54.57
C SER A 20 6.99 16.00 53.54
N LYS A 21 6.32 17.13 53.38
CA LYS A 21 6.84 18.47 53.05
C LYS A 21 6.14 19.41 54.05
N PRO A 22 6.71 20.55 54.47
CA PRO A 22 7.46 21.48 53.60
C PRO A 22 8.64 22.20 54.28
N GLU A 23 9.47 22.90 53.49
CA GLU A 23 9.92 24.24 53.86
C GLU A 23 10.47 24.99 52.64
N GLN A 24 10.13 26.27 52.56
CA GLN A 24 10.34 27.19 51.45
C GLN A 24 11.02 28.44 52.01
N LYS A 25 12.20 28.85 51.50
CA LYS A 25 12.63 30.26 51.51
C LYS A 25 13.53 30.58 50.31
N THR A 26 13.40 31.84 49.88
CA THR A 26 13.66 32.42 48.55
C THR A 26 14.88 33.35 48.56
N LYS A 27 15.67 33.44 47.46
CA LYS A 27 15.98 34.66 46.66
C LYS A 27 17.29 34.61 45.83
N VAL A 28 17.11 34.67 44.51
CA VAL A 28 17.74 35.54 43.46
C VAL A 28 19.27 35.71 43.36
N SER A 29 19.84 35.28 42.21
CA SER A 29 20.57 36.13 41.22
C SER A 29 21.07 35.27 40.04
N GLY A 30 20.94 35.77 38.79
CA GLY A 30 21.42 35.11 37.55
C GLY A 30 22.95 35.20 37.35
N PRO A 31 23.55 34.56 36.31
CA PRO A 31 23.30 34.93 34.90
C PRO A 31 23.23 33.78 33.86
N VAL A 32 22.34 33.98 32.87
CA VAL A 32 22.42 33.73 31.39
C VAL A 32 23.11 32.46 30.81
N ALA A 33 22.26 31.61 30.20
CA ALA A 33 22.40 30.77 28.98
C ALA A 33 23.34 29.53 28.95
N PRO A 34 23.04 28.46 28.16
CA PRO A 34 22.14 28.42 27.01
C PRO A 34 20.96 27.43 27.10
N GLU A 35 19.89 27.91 26.48
CA GLU A 35 18.68 27.26 26.05
C GLU A 35 19.02 26.03 25.18
N LYS A 36 18.61 24.84 25.64
CA LYS A 36 18.59 23.66 24.77
C LYS A 36 17.41 23.80 23.84
N THR A 37 17.67 24.36 22.66
CA THR A 37 16.81 24.30 21.49
C THR A 37 16.53 22.82 21.21
N LYS A 38 15.36 22.34 21.66
CA LYS A 38 14.77 21.12 21.14
C LYS A 38 14.06 21.51 19.87
N ASP A 39 14.81 21.62 18.77
CA ASP A 39 14.23 21.44 17.45
C ASP A 39 13.81 19.97 17.33
N SER A 40 12.65 19.65 17.92
CA SER A 40 11.84 18.57 17.39
C SER A 40 11.38 19.06 16.03
N ALA A 41 12.12 18.70 14.99
CA ALA A 41 11.60 18.72 13.64
C ALA A 41 10.30 17.91 13.67
N THR A 42 9.18 18.61 13.66
CA THR A 42 7.85 18.02 13.51
C THR A 42 7.81 17.43 12.12
N VAL A 43 8.20 16.17 11.99
CA VAL A 43 7.96 15.36 10.81
C VAL A 43 6.45 15.38 10.64
N LYS A 44 5.96 16.11 9.63
CA LYS A 44 4.56 16.03 9.19
C LYS A 44 4.31 14.56 8.83
N ARG A 45 3.60 13.85 9.71
CA ARG A 45 3.14 12.50 9.43
C ARG A 45 2.09 12.59 8.33
N PRO A 46 2.17 11.78 7.28
CA PRO A 46 1.05 11.65 6.34
C PRO A 46 -0.22 11.30 7.13
N GLU A 47 -1.37 11.84 6.74
CA GLU A 47 -2.67 11.56 7.37
C GLU A 47 -3.18 10.11 7.14
N GLY A 48 -2.29 9.18 6.79
CA GLY A 48 -2.59 7.78 6.55
C GLY A 48 -2.49 6.94 7.84
N LYS A 49 -3.41 5.99 8.00
CA LYS A 49 -3.30 4.97 9.04
C LYS A 49 -2.18 4.01 8.68
N GLU A 50 -1.02 4.19 9.30
CA GLU A 50 0.10 3.26 9.17
C GLU A 50 -0.21 1.93 9.85
N VAL A 51 0.06 0.84 9.15
CA VAL A 51 -0.14 -0.52 9.64
C VAL A 51 1.12 -1.32 9.41
N SER A 52 1.57 -2.05 10.42
CA SER A 52 2.69 -2.98 10.29
C SER A 52 2.31 -4.38 10.76
N TRP A 53 2.86 -5.37 10.07
CA TRP A 53 2.62 -6.79 10.26
C TRP A 53 3.94 -7.54 10.27
N LYS A 54 4.05 -8.58 11.11
CA LYS A 54 5.20 -9.47 11.12
C LYS A 54 4.73 -10.92 11.28
N GLY A 55 5.36 -11.83 10.57
CA GLY A 55 5.01 -13.24 10.66
C GLY A 55 5.71 -14.06 9.61
N PHE A 56 5.02 -15.07 9.09
CA PHE A 56 5.61 -16.05 8.18
C PHE A 56 4.72 -16.34 6.98
N LEU A 57 5.36 -16.58 5.83
CA LEU A 57 4.76 -17.32 4.73
C LEU A 57 5.02 -18.81 4.93
N ASN A 58 3.95 -19.60 4.89
CA ASN A 58 3.94 -21.05 5.06
C ASN A 58 4.69 -21.52 6.33
N GLY A 59 4.63 -20.73 7.40
CA GLY A 59 5.32 -21.00 8.67
C GLY A 59 6.86 -20.99 8.61
N LYS A 60 7.47 -20.67 7.47
CA LYS A 60 8.92 -20.85 7.24
C LYS A 60 9.64 -19.57 6.84
N VAL A 61 9.05 -18.77 5.95
CA VAL A 61 9.70 -17.58 5.41
C VAL A 61 9.29 -16.36 6.23
N PRO A 62 10.17 -15.79 7.07
CA PRO A 62 9.81 -14.66 7.90
C PRO A 62 9.70 -13.39 7.06
N VAL A 63 8.59 -12.68 7.22
CA VAL A 63 8.30 -11.44 6.50
C VAL A 63 7.87 -10.33 7.45
N PHE A 64 8.18 -9.10 7.05
CA PHE A 64 7.66 -7.88 7.63
C PHE A 64 6.94 -7.09 6.54
N ILE A 65 5.71 -6.65 6.80
CA ILE A 65 4.93 -5.82 5.89
C ILE A 65 4.59 -4.53 6.62
N HIS A 66 4.73 -3.39 5.96
CA HIS A 66 4.19 -2.14 6.43
C HIS A 66 3.56 -1.37 5.28
N TYR A 67 2.44 -0.71 5.53
CA TYR A 67 1.72 0.07 4.53
C TYR A 67 0.89 1.16 5.18
N GLN A 68 0.46 2.11 4.37
CA GLN A 68 -0.59 3.06 4.68
C GLN A 68 -1.78 2.89 3.73
N LEU A 69 -2.91 3.47 4.12
CA LEU A 69 -4.15 3.48 3.34
C LEU A 69 -4.44 4.90 2.86
N ASP A 70 -4.75 5.05 1.57
CA ASP A 70 -5.43 6.22 1.00
C ASP A 70 -6.78 5.78 0.40
N GLY A 71 -7.86 5.97 1.16
CA GLY A 71 -9.15 5.35 0.85
C GLY A 71 -9.02 3.82 0.79
N ASN A 72 -9.34 3.23 -0.36
CA ASN A 72 -9.22 1.80 -0.61
C ASN A 72 -7.85 1.41 -1.19
N VAL A 73 -6.93 2.35 -1.42
CA VAL A 73 -5.61 2.06 -1.99
C VAL A 73 -4.61 1.75 -0.88
N ILE A 74 -3.88 0.65 -1.05
CA ILE A 74 -2.83 0.19 -0.15
C ILE A 74 -1.49 0.52 -0.78
N VAL A 75 -0.62 1.22 -0.04
CA VAL A 75 0.75 1.53 -0.48
C VAL A 75 1.73 1.22 0.63
N GLY A 76 2.72 0.38 0.34
CA GLY A 76 3.70 -0.02 1.34
C GLY A 76 4.81 -0.87 0.79
N GLU A 77 5.39 -1.70 1.65
CA GLU A 77 6.49 -2.59 1.30
C GLU A 77 6.44 -3.90 2.08
N ILE A 78 6.98 -4.96 1.46
CA ILE A 78 7.30 -6.24 2.11
C ILE A 78 8.82 -6.38 2.22
N THR A 79 9.29 -6.94 3.34
CA THR A 79 10.69 -7.28 3.55
C THR A 79 10.81 -8.75 3.96
N TYR A 80 11.57 -9.51 3.18
CA TYR A 80 11.94 -10.89 3.49
C TYR A 80 13.14 -10.94 4.44
N LEU A 81 12.88 -11.28 5.70
CA LEU A 81 13.83 -11.09 6.81
C LEU A 81 14.98 -12.11 6.81
N ASN A 82 14.83 -13.22 6.10
CA ASN A 82 15.84 -14.26 5.93
C ASN A 82 16.79 -14.01 4.74
N THR A 83 16.58 -12.94 3.97
CA THR A 83 17.51 -12.56 2.89
C THR A 83 18.70 -11.77 3.45
N LYS A 84 19.84 -11.81 2.74
CA LYS A 84 21.09 -11.16 3.18
C LYS A 84 20.92 -9.64 3.32
N ASN A 85 20.31 -9.00 2.34
CA ASN A 85 20.22 -7.53 2.26
C ASN A 85 18.90 -6.97 2.79
N ARG A 86 17.87 -7.82 3.00
CA ARG A 86 16.56 -7.42 3.53
C ARG A 86 16.00 -6.17 2.84
N LEU A 87 16.13 -6.13 1.51
CA LEU A 87 15.66 -4.99 0.74
C LEU A 87 14.13 -5.00 0.73
N PRO A 88 13.48 -3.87 1.03
CA PRO A 88 12.04 -3.72 0.85
C PRO A 88 11.66 -3.86 -0.62
N ILE A 89 10.50 -4.46 -0.86
CA ILE A 89 9.89 -4.60 -2.18
C ILE A 89 8.54 -3.89 -2.12
N THR A 90 8.27 -3.07 -3.13
CA THR A 90 7.06 -2.24 -3.18
C THR A 90 5.80 -3.12 -3.18
N LEU A 91 4.83 -2.73 -2.36
CA LEU A 91 3.49 -3.28 -2.30
C LEU A 91 2.49 -2.22 -2.72
N LEU A 92 1.68 -2.53 -3.73
CA LEU A 92 0.55 -1.69 -4.15
C LEU A 92 -0.70 -2.56 -4.24
N GLY A 93 -1.83 -2.08 -3.77
CA GLY A 93 -3.04 -2.89 -3.76
C GLY A 93 -4.33 -2.11 -3.53
N SER A 94 -5.41 -2.86 -3.45
CA SER A 94 -6.76 -2.38 -3.18
C SER A 94 -7.41 -3.16 -2.03
N ILE A 95 -8.33 -2.50 -1.36
CA ILE A 95 -9.37 -3.12 -0.55
C ILE A 95 -10.58 -3.33 -1.46
N GLU A 96 -10.96 -4.58 -1.65
CA GLU A 96 -12.10 -5.00 -2.46
C GLU A 96 -13.43 -4.79 -1.71
N ASP A 97 -14.57 -4.90 -2.41
CA ASP A 97 -15.90 -4.66 -1.85
C ASP A 97 -16.26 -5.58 -0.67
N ASP A 98 -15.69 -6.78 -0.62
CA ASP A 98 -15.85 -7.73 0.48
C ASP A 98 -14.90 -7.46 1.67
N ASN A 99 -14.19 -6.32 1.65
CA ASN A 99 -13.12 -5.93 2.56
C ASN A 99 -11.89 -6.85 2.54
N SER A 100 -11.78 -7.74 1.57
CA SER A 100 -10.54 -8.47 1.33
C SER A 100 -9.49 -7.54 0.72
N TYR A 101 -8.23 -7.82 1.01
CA TYR A 101 -7.10 -7.07 0.50
C TYR A 101 -6.57 -7.84 -0.70
N ARG A 102 -6.27 -7.13 -1.78
CA ARG A 102 -5.51 -7.65 -2.91
C ARG A 102 -4.29 -6.77 -3.15
N ILE A 103 -3.12 -7.28 -2.79
CA ILE A 103 -1.86 -6.52 -2.81
C ILE A 103 -0.87 -7.18 -3.76
N LEU A 104 -0.22 -6.38 -4.59
CA LEU A 104 0.75 -6.77 -5.59
C LEU A 104 2.16 -6.40 -5.13
N GLU A 105 3.07 -7.37 -5.20
CA GLU A 105 4.50 -7.20 -4.94
C GLU A 105 5.20 -6.85 -6.25
N PHE A 106 5.69 -5.61 -6.34
CA PHE A 106 6.27 -5.03 -7.55
C PHE A 106 7.79 -4.97 -7.49
N GLU A 107 8.43 -5.49 -8.53
CA GLU A 107 9.81 -5.14 -8.88
C GLU A 107 9.86 -3.77 -9.55
N LYS A 108 11.05 -3.14 -9.55
CA LYS A 108 11.28 -1.82 -10.17
C LYS A 108 10.94 -1.76 -11.66
N SER A 109 10.90 -2.92 -12.34
CA SER A 109 10.53 -3.05 -13.74
C SER A 109 9.02 -2.97 -13.98
N GLY A 110 8.19 -2.99 -12.93
CA GLY A 110 6.74 -3.18 -13.05
C GLY A 110 6.32 -4.66 -13.04
N ASN A 111 7.27 -5.60 -13.01
CA ASN A 111 6.95 -7.02 -12.88
C ASN A 111 6.41 -7.35 -11.48
N ILE A 112 5.33 -8.11 -11.43
CA ILE A 112 4.63 -8.56 -10.23
C ILE A 112 5.13 -9.95 -9.88
N THR A 113 5.84 -10.06 -8.76
CA THR A 113 6.46 -11.31 -8.29
C THR A 113 5.61 -12.08 -7.29
N GLY A 114 4.69 -11.39 -6.64
CA GLY A 114 3.81 -11.92 -5.62
C GLY A 114 2.44 -11.23 -5.60
N ILE A 115 1.41 -11.99 -5.26
CA ILE A 115 0.06 -11.48 -5.01
C ILE A 115 -0.33 -11.93 -3.61
N ILE A 116 -0.61 -10.97 -2.73
CA ILE A 116 -1.09 -11.22 -1.39
C ILE A 116 -2.61 -11.01 -1.38
N THR A 117 -3.34 -12.01 -0.90
CA THR A 117 -4.78 -11.90 -0.65
C THR A 117 -5.09 -12.24 0.80
N GLY A 118 -6.07 -11.58 1.40
CA GLY A 118 -6.54 -11.92 2.75
C GLY A 118 -7.30 -10.80 3.42
N SER A 119 -7.74 -11.02 4.65
CA SER A 119 -8.56 -10.06 5.39
C SER A 119 -7.93 -9.81 6.76
N PRO A 120 -7.33 -8.63 6.99
CA PRO A 120 -6.83 -8.28 8.31
C PRO A 120 -7.96 -8.10 9.31
N ALA A 121 -7.95 -8.83 10.43
CA ALA A 121 -8.95 -8.75 11.50
C ALA A 121 -8.32 -9.07 12.86
N ASP A 122 -8.76 -8.39 13.92
CA ASP A 122 -8.38 -8.67 15.31
C ASP A 122 -6.86 -8.77 15.57
N GLY A 123 -6.08 -7.90 14.92
CA GLY A 123 -4.62 -7.90 15.06
C GLY A 123 -3.91 -9.07 14.37
N LEU A 124 -4.62 -9.81 13.52
CA LEU A 124 -4.10 -10.86 12.66
C LEU A 124 -4.30 -10.49 11.18
N PHE A 125 -3.35 -10.89 10.34
CA PHE A 125 -3.53 -10.85 8.89
C PHE A 125 -3.29 -12.26 8.36
N LYS A 126 -4.40 -12.93 8.03
CA LYS A 126 -4.43 -14.28 7.46
C LYS A 126 -4.82 -14.21 6.00
N GLY A 127 -4.26 -15.12 5.20
CA GLY A 127 -4.55 -15.17 3.77
C GLY A 127 -3.55 -16.04 3.01
N SER A 128 -3.21 -15.60 1.80
CA SER A 128 -2.25 -16.27 0.92
C SER A 128 -1.25 -15.29 0.32
N TRP A 129 -0.08 -15.80 -0.05
CA TRP A 129 0.84 -15.20 -1.00
C TRP A 129 0.96 -16.15 -2.18
N PHE A 130 0.77 -15.65 -3.39
CA PHE A 130 0.78 -16.41 -4.63
C PHE A 130 1.87 -15.89 -5.57
N SER A 131 2.68 -16.78 -6.14
CA SER A 131 3.70 -16.45 -7.14
C SER A 131 3.13 -16.59 -8.56
N PRO A 132 3.04 -15.51 -9.36
CA PRO A 132 2.64 -15.62 -10.76
C PRO A 132 3.61 -16.50 -11.57
N LYS A 133 4.91 -16.41 -11.28
CA LYS A 133 5.96 -17.17 -11.98
C LYS A 133 5.91 -18.67 -11.72
N THR A 134 5.84 -19.07 -10.45
CA THR A 134 5.94 -20.50 -10.07
C THR A 134 4.59 -21.16 -9.83
N ARG A 135 3.50 -20.38 -9.86
CA ARG A 135 2.13 -20.81 -9.50
C ARG A 135 2.00 -21.35 -8.07
N LYS A 136 3.03 -21.13 -7.24
CA LYS A 136 3.06 -21.58 -5.86
C LYS A 136 2.25 -20.64 -4.98
N GLU A 137 1.40 -21.24 -4.15
CA GLU A 137 0.65 -20.55 -3.12
C GLU A 137 1.20 -20.90 -1.73
N LEU A 138 1.30 -19.89 -0.87
CA LEU A 138 1.82 -20.00 0.49
C LEU A 138 0.83 -19.35 1.45
N THR A 139 0.48 -20.04 2.54
CA THR A 139 -0.36 -19.46 3.58
C THR A 139 0.33 -18.27 4.24
N LEU A 140 -0.38 -17.15 4.36
CA LEU A 140 0.05 -15.95 5.07
C LEU A 140 -0.51 -15.99 6.50
N ASN A 141 0.37 -15.84 7.50
CA ASN A 141 -0.04 -15.66 8.89
C ASN A 141 0.84 -14.60 9.56
N LEU A 142 0.29 -13.40 9.72
CA LEU A 142 0.98 -12.28 10.35
C LEU A 142 0.23 -11.79 11.58
N VAL A 143 0.99 -11.21 12.51
CA VAL A 143 0.49 -10.50 13.69
C VAL A 143 0.82 -9.02 13.56
N LYS A 144 -0.10 -8.18 14.02
CA LYS A 144 0.08 -6.72 14.01
C LYS A 144 1.29 -6.34 14.87
N LYS A 145 2.02 -5.31 14.46
CA LYS A 145 3.13 -4.73 15.19
C LYS A 145 3.02 -3.23 15.24
N ASP A 146 3.35 -2.68 16.40
CA ASP A 146 3.56 -1.24 16.55
C ASP A 146 5.01 -0.95 16.17
N THR A 147 5.19 -0.08 15.18
CA THR A 147 6.51 0.36 14.74
C THR A 147 6.48 1.87 14.52
N ALA A 148 7.64 2.52 14.60
CA ALA A 148 7.80 3.93 14.27
C ALA A 148 8.18 4.14 12.79
N ILE A 149 7.97 3.13 11.94
CA ILE A 149 8.31 3.19 10.52
C ILE A 149 7.30 4.08 9.83
N VAL A 150 7.80 5.16 9.23
CA VAL A 150 6.98 6.08 8.45
C VAL A 150 6.82 5.51 7.05
N SER A 151 5.58 5.41 6.57
CA SER A 151 5.25 4.92 5.23
C SER A 151 5.64 5.92 4.15
N MET A 152 5.76 5.46 2.91
CA MET A 152 6.14 6.30 1.77
C MET A 152 5.13 7.45 1.55
N GLU A 153 5.60 8.62 1.16
CA GLU A 153 4.73 9.70 0.69
C GLU A 153 4.02 9.24 -0.60
N THR A 154 2.68 9.28 -0.61
CA THR A 154 1.86 8.82 -1.75
C THR A 154 1.31 9.94 -2.62
N GLU A 155 1.25 11.16 -2.10
CA GLU A 155 0.71 12.31 -2.83
C GLU A 155 1.63 12.65 -4.01
N ALA A 156 1.08 12.59 -5.22
CA ALA A 156 1.77 13.03 -6.43
C ALA A 156 1.66 14.54 -6.57
N LYS A 157 2.70 15.16 -7.13
CA LYS A 157 2.60 16.49 -7.75
C LYS A 157 2.37 16.31 -9.25
N LEU A 158 1.88 17.36 -9.91
CA LEU A 158 1.61 17.30 -11.36
C LEU A 158 2.86 16.92 -12.17
N ASP A 159 4.05 17.38 -11.78
CA ASP A 159 5.28 17.00 -12.47
C ASP A 159 5.70 15.53 -12.24
N ASP A 160 5.18 14.86 -11.19
CA ASP A 160 5.41 13.43 -10.94
C ASP A 160 4.57 12.54 -11.87
N VAL A 161 3.56 13.09 -12.55
CA VAL A 161 2.61 12.35 -13.40
C VAL A 161 3.24 11.90 -14.72
N PHE A 162 4.16 12.67 -15.29
CA PHE A 162 4.65 12.39 -16.64
C PHE A 162 5.68 11.28 -16.65
N GLY A 163 5.53 10.31 -17.54
CA GLY A 163 6.44 9.17 -17.65
C GLY A 163 5.79 7.90 -18.21
N HIS A 164 6.47 6.78 -17.97
CA HIS A 164 6.03 5.46 -18.38
C HIS A 164 5.64 4.62 -17.16
N TYR A 165 4.46 4.01 -17.23
CA TYR A 165 3.90 3.18 -16.18
C TYR A 165 3.64 1.78 -16.73
N HIS A 166 4.01 0.76 -15.97
CA HIS A 166 3.97 -0.62 -16.41
C HIS A 166 3.50 -1.55 -15.31
N TYR A 167 2.79 -2.61 -15.70
CA TYR A 167 2.68 -3.80 -14.88
C TYR A 167 2.84 -5.05 -15.74
N GLN A 168 3.32 -6.14 -15.14
CA GLN A 168 3.38 -7.45 -15.79
C GLN A 168 3.30 -8.57 -14.75
N TYR A 169 2.42 -9.56 -14.94
CA TYR A 169 2.30 -10.73 -14.07
C TYR A 169 3.26 -11.84 -14.48
N SER A 170 4.56 -11.70 -14.19
CA SER A 170 5.60 -12.60 -14.69
C SER A 170 5.62 -12.70 -16.23
N GLU A 171 6.44 -13.59 -16.78
CA GLU A 171 6.80 -13.60 -18.20
C GLU A 171 5.60 -13.85 -19.14
N ALA A 172 4.66 -14.70 -18.73
CA ALA A 172 3.52 -15.14 -19.56
C ALA A 172 2.16 -14.58 -19.12
N GLY A 173 2.12 -13.71 -18.11
CA GLY A 173 0.88 -13.19 -17.57
C GLY A 173 0.35 -11.97 -18.30
N TYR A 174 -0.68 -11.36 -17.69
CA TYR A 174 -1.23 -10.09 -18.11
C TYR A 174 -0.16 -9.01 -17.99
N GLN A 175 -0.18 -8.03 -18.87
CA GLN A 175 0.69 -6.87 -18.80
C GLN A 175 -0.02 -5.66 -19.36
N GLY A 176 0.40 -4.47 -18.94
CA GLY A 176 -0.09 -3.24 -19.51
C GLY A 176 0.89 -2.09 -19.35
N ASP A 177 0.76 -1.14 -20.25
CA ASP A 177 1.57 0.06 -20.35
C ASP A 177 0.65 1.28 -20.40
N LEU A 178 1.01 2.30 -19.64
CA LEU A 178 0.42 3.62 -19.66
C LEU A 178 1.54 4.63 -19.87
N GLU A 179 1.47 5.39 -20.96
CA GLU A 179 2.39 6.48 -21.23
C GLU A 179 1.65 7.81 -21.11
N ILE A 180 2.27 8.80 -20.46
CA ILE A 180 1.71 10.15 -20.38
C ILE A 180 2.81 11.22 -20.51
N LYS A 181 2.64 12.08 -21.51
CA LYS A 181 3.61 13.12 -21.93
C LYS A 181 3.03 14.51 -21.72
N LYS A 182 3.85 15.41 -21.17
CA LYS A 182 3.48 16.80 -20.93
C LYS A 182 3.36 17.57 -22.25
N LEU A 183 2.28 18.33 -22.41
CA LEU A 183 2.12 19.33 -23.46
C LEU A 183 2.00 20.75 -22.86
N PRO A 184 2.21 21.80 -23.66
CA PRO A 184 1.95 23.18 -23.25
C PRO A 184 0.47 23.40 -22.85
N ALA A 185 0.21 24.50 -22.14
CA ALA A 185 -1.13 24.95 -21.76
C ALA A 185 -1.94 23.93 -20.94
N SER A 186 -1.29 23.24 -20.00
CA SER A 186 -1.92 22.25 -19.10
C SER A 186 -2.62 21.12 -19.85
N LYS A 187 -1.99 20.65 -20.92
CA LYS A 187 -2.42 19.48 -21.68
C LYS A 187 -1.44 18.34 -21.47
N ALA A 188 -1.90 17.12 -21.74
CA ALA A 188 -1.06 15.94 -21.83
C ALA A 188 -1.52 15.07 -23.00
N VAL A 189 -0.60 14.32 -23.59
CA VAL A 189 -0.95 13.17 -24.44
C VAL A 189 -0.82 11.93 -23.58
N PHE A 190 -1.80 11.04 -23.61
CA PHE A 190 -1.71 9.74 -22.96
C PHE A 190 -2.09 8.63 -23.93
N GLY A 191 -1.50 7.46 -23.73
CA GLY A 191 -1.89 6.22 -24.40
C GLY A 191 -1.86 5.08 -23.39
N ILE A 192 -2.78 4.13 -23.50
CA ILE A 192 -2.87 2.99 -22.58
C ILE A 192 -3.15 1.70 -23.33
N THR A 193 -2.40 0.65 -22.99
CA THR A 193 -2.55 -0.67 -23.60
C THR A 193 -2.41 -1.75 -22.55
N SER A 194 -3.12 -2.85 -22.74
CA SER A 194 -3.11 -4.01 -21.86
C SER A 194 -3.39 -5.27 -22.66
N VAL A 195 -2.63 -6.32 -22.39
CA VAL A 195 -2.81 -7.63 -23.01
C VAL A 195 -2.99 -8.73 -21.97
N THR A 196 -3.91 -9.65 -22.26
CA THR A 196 -4.08 -10.85 -21.43
C THR A 196 -2.88 -11.78 -21.55
N GLY A 197 -2.75 -12.72 -20.61
CA GLY A 197 -1.69 -13.73 -20.63
C GLY A 197 -1.88 -14.85 -21.66
N ASP A 198 -0.89 -15.74 -21.75
CA ASP A 198 -0.87 -16.90 -22.64
C ASP A 198 -2.04 -17.89 -22.36
N PRO A 199 -2.44 -18.74 -23.34
CA PRO A 199 -1.85 -18.91 -24.67
C PRO A 199 -2.45 -18.00 -25.75
N ALA A 200 -3.60 -17.38 -25.48
CA ALA A 200 -4.28 -16.47 -26.40
C ALA A 200 -4.34 -15.08 -25.75
N ARG A 201 -3.79 -14.09 -26.44
CA ARG A 201 -3.70 -12.71 -25.94
C ARG A 201 -4.80 -11.87 -26.57
N ASN A 202 -5.64 -11.28 -25.73
CA ASN A 202 -6.59 -10.25 -26.11
C ASN A 202 -6.02 -8.89 -25.72
N LEU A 203 -6.39 -7.85 -26.48
CA LEU A 203 -5.86 -6.50 -26.35
C LEU A 203 -6.97 -5.54 -25.93
N ALA A 204 -6.66 -4.68 -24.97
CA ALA A 204 -7.40 -3.46 -24.66
C ALA A 204 -6.45 -2.29 -24.92
N GLN A 205 -6.81 -1.38 -25.82
CA GLN A 205 -5.94 -0.28 -26.21
C GLN A 205 -6.75 0.99 -26.43
N ILE A 206 -6.20 2.10 -25.95
CA ILE A 206 -6.58 3.47 -26.29
C ILE A 206 -5.32 4.09 -26.89
N ASP A 207 -5.42 4.48 -28.17
CA ASP A 207 -4.34 5.18 -28.86
C ASP A 207 -4.07 6.55 -28.22
N ASP A 208 -2.94 7.15 -28.57
CA ASP A 208 -2.54 8.46 -28.07
C ASP A 208 -3.64 9.50 -28.27
N ASP A 209 -4.15 10.04 -27.15
CA ASP A 209 -5.16 11.10 -27.15
C ASP A 209 -4.75 12.25 -26.23
N THR A 210 -5.26 13.44 -26.53
CA THR A 210 -4.95 14.67 -25.82
C THR A 210 -6.00 14.99 -24.77
N ILE A 211 -5.56 15.12 -23.53
CA ILE A 211 -6.39 15.51 -22.40
C ILE A 211 -5.99 16.87 -21.84
N SER A 212 -6.93 17.52 -21.17
CA SER A 212 -6.60 18.62 -20.25
C SER A 212 -6.19 18.02 -18.91
N LEU A 213 -4.99 18.35 -18.44
CA LEU A 213 -4.45 17.82 -17.17
C LEU A 213 -4.01 18.99 -16.29
N LYS A 214 -4.85 19.29 -15.29
CA LYS A 214 -4.61 20.37 -14.30
C LYS A 214 -4.30 19.84 -12.90
N THR A 215 -4.75 18.62 -12.62
CA THR A 215 -4.53 17.89 -11.37
C THR A 215 -3.82 16.57 -11.66
N THR A 216 -3.62 15.75 -10.63
CA THR A 216 -2.98 14.43 -10.71
C THR A 216 -3.98 13.32 -11.03
N ASP A 217 -5.11 13.66 -11.64
CA ASP A 217 -6.13 12.73 -12.07
C ASP A 217 -6.88 13.28 -13.29
N PHE A 218 -7.44 12.38 -14.09
CA PHE A 218 -8.37 12.73 -15.15
C PHE A 218 -9.39 11.61 -15.35
N THR A 219 -10.55 11.97 -15.88
CA THR A 219 -11.56 11.03 -16.38
C THR A 219 -11.55 11.10 -17.89
N TYR A 220 -11.55 9.94 -18.53
CA TYR A 220 -11.58 9.80 -19.98
C TYR A 220 -12.81 8.99 -20.40
N LYS A 221 -13.58 9.54 -21.32
CA LYS A 221 -14.69 8.85 -21.98
C LYS A 221 -14.30 8.61 -23.44
N LEU A 222 -14.33 7.34 -23.86
CA LEU A 222 -14.04 6.97 -25.23
C LEU A 222 -15.15 7.50 -26.15
N ALA A 223 -14.76 8.20 -27.22
CA ALA A 223 -15.70 8.72 -28.22
C ALA A 223 -16.53 7.59 -28.84
N ASP A 224 -17.77 7.91 -29.24
CA ASP A 224 -18.69 6.97 -29.90
C ASP A 224 -19.03 5.71 -29.07
N THR A 225 -18.90 5.80 -27.75
CA THR A 225 -19.33 4.77 -26.80
C THR A 225 -20.26 5.35 -25.73
N ASP A 226 -21.24 4.56 -25.33
CA ASP A 226 -22.21 4.97 -24.31
C ASP A 226 -21.67 4.79 -22.89
N ASP A 227 -20.85 3.75 -22.67
CA ASP A 227 -20.49 3.22 -21.36
C ASP A 227 -18.98 3.04 -21.14
N CYS A 228 -18.11 3.45 -22.05
CA CYS A 228 -16.67 3.34 -21.83
C CYS A 228 -16.08 4.62 -21.24
N GLU A 229 -16.10 4.69 -19.91
CA GLU A 229 -15.48 5.78 -19.15
C GLU A 229 -14.60 5.21 -18.02
N PHE A 230 -13.41 5.76 -17.87
CA PHE A 230 -12.50 5.40 -16.80
C PHE A 230 -11.81 6.63 -16.21
N LYS A 231 -11.38 6.48 -14.96
CA LYS A 231 -10.57 7.44 -14.25
C LYS A 231 -9.15 6.92 -14.12
N VAL A 232 -8.18 7.80 -14.37
CA VAL A 232 -6.77 7.60 -14.03
C VAL A 232 -6.44 8.53 -12.87
N LYS A 233 -6.02 7.97 -11.74
CA LYS A 233 -5.51 8.72 -10.58
C LYS A 233 -4.03 8.41 -10.40
N PHE A 234 -3.20 9.45 -10.42
CA PHE A 234 -1.76 9.32 -10.22
C PHE A 234 -1.39 9.50 -8.74
N TYR A 235 -0.51 8.61 -8.32
CA TYR A 235 0.16 8.61 -7.04
C TYR A 235 1.66 8.78 -7.26
N LYS A 236 2.39 9.13 -6.21
CA LYS A 236 3.84 9.21 -6.29
C LYS A 236 4.42 7.83 -6.61
N GLY A 237 4.83 7.65 -7.88
CA GLY A 237 5.45 6.43 -8.37
C GLY A 237 4.51 5.36 -8.94
N PHE A 238 3.19 5.61 -9.05
CA PHE A 238 2.26 4.68 -9.73
C PHE A 238 0.98 5.38 -10.18
N ALA A 239 0.17 4.69 -10.99
CA ALA A 239 -1.15 5.14 -11.43
C ALA A 239 -2.18 4.04 -11.15
N LEU A 240 -3.39 4.46 -10.76
CA LEU A 240 -4.55 3.59 -10.63
C LEU A 240 -5.53 3.95 -11.76
N VAL A 241 -5.88 2.96 -12.57
CA VAL A 241 -6.87 3.07 -13.65
C VAL A 241 -8.09 2.25 -13.23
N GLN A 242 -9.27 2.85 -13.22
CA GLN A 242 -10.54 2.21 -12.82
C GLN A 242 -11.67 2.68 -13.71
N TYR A 243 -12.57 1.77 -14.10
CA TYR A 243 -13.79 2.20 -14.80
C TYR A 243 -14.70 2.98 -13.85
N THR A 244 -15.29 4.07 -14.35
CA THR A 244 -16.26 4.89 -13.61
C THR A 244 -17.70 4.56 -13.97
N ASN A 245 -17.89 3.95 -15.14
CA ASN A 245 -19.17 3.45 -15.62
C ASN A 245 -18.93 2.18 -16.44
N GLY A 246 -19.67 1.10 -16.14
CA GLY A 246 -19.56 -0.16 -16.85
C GLY A 246 -18.14 -0.76 -16.88
N THR A 247 -17.84 -1.49 -17.95
CA THR A 247 -16.55 -2.17 -18.18
C THR A 247 -16.06 -1.99 -19.64
N CYS A 248 -16.47 -0.91 -20.30
CA CYS A 248 -16.26 -0.69 -21.73
C CYS A 248 -16.74 -1.90 -22.57
N SER A 249 -17.97 -2.35 -22.32
CA SER A 249 -18.47 -3.61 -22.88
C SER A 249 -18.45 -3.60 -24.40
N GLY A 250 -17.81 -4.60 -25.01
CA GLY A 250 -17.71 -4.73 -26.46
C GLY A 250 -16.62 -3.86 -27.12
N GLN A 251 -15.93 -3.00 -26.36
CA GLN A 251 -14.79 -2.22 -26.88
C GLN A 251 -13.49 -3.03 -26.85
N PHE A 252 -13.31 -3.83 -25.81
CA PHE A 252 -12.12 -4.67 -25.63
C PHE A 252 -12.47 -6.15 -25.83
N GLY A 253 -11.54 -6.90 -26.43
CA GLY A 253 -11.73 -8.33 -26.70
C GLY A 253 -11.67 -9.19 -25.43
N PHE A 254 -12.48 -10.25 -25.36
CA PHE A 254 -12.45 -11.36 -24.39
C PHE A 254 -11.58 -11.16 -23.12
N ASN A 255 -12.15 -10.50 -22.10
CA ASN A 255 -11.53 -10.23 -20.78
C ASN A 255 -10.30 -9.30 -20.77
N ALA A 256 -9.93 -8.68 -21.89
CA ALA A 256 -8.94 -7.61 -21.89
C ALA A 256 -9.52 -6.37 -21.20
N THR A 257 -8.69 -5.72 -20.39
CA THR A 257 -9.08 -4.54 -19.62
C THR A 257 -7.87 -3.63 -19.42
N ILE A 258 -8.09 -2.33 -19.39
CA ILE A 258 -7.09 -1.33 -19.00
C ILE A 258 -7.09 -1.05 -17.49
N GLU A 259 -8.05 -1.58 -16.74
CA GLU A 259 -8.11 -1.42 -15.29
C GLU A 259 -6.90 -2.07 -14.60
N GLY A 260 -6.33 -1.37 -13.62
CA GLY A 260 -5.20 -1.90 -12.87
C GLY A 260 -4.35 -0.84 -12.18
N ILE A 261 -3.32 -1.33 -11.48
CA ILE A 261 -2.28 -0.51 -10.85
C ILE A 261 -1.02 -0.62 -11.71
N TYR A 262 -0.57 0.51 -12.24
CA TYR A 262 0.60 0.60 -13.11
C TYR A 262 1.73 1.28 -12.34
N LEU A 263 2.88 0.61 -12.18
CA LEU A 263 4.04 1.16 -11.49
C LEU A 263 4.80 2.11 -12.42
N LYS A 264 5.21 3.28 -11.96
CA LYS A 264 6.09 4.17 -12.73
C LYS A 264 7.47 3.51 -12.88
N THR A 265 7.94 3.37 -14.11
CA THR A 265 9.20 2.70 -14.44
C THR A 265 10.23 3.63 -15.07
N LYS A 266 9.79 4.78 -15.61
CA LYS A 266 10.64 5.83 -16.18
C LYS A 266 10.02 7.21 -15.93
#